data_AF-A0A1G1T4F4-F1
#
_entry.id   AF-A0A1G1T4F4-F1
#
_cell.length_a   1.000
_cell.length_b   1.000
_cell.length_c   1.000
_cell.angle_alpha   90.00
_cell.angle_beta   90.00
_cell.angle_gamma   90.00
#
_symmetry.space_group_name_H-M   'P 1'
#
loop_
_entity.id
_entity.type
_entity.pdbx_description
1 polymer ?
#
loop_
_entity_poly.entity_id
_entity_poly.type
_entity_poly.pdbx_seq_one_letter_code
_entity_poly.pdbx_strand_id
1 'polypeptide(L)'
;MNPFLARLHHLAQAPSRRIIGLMSGTSLDGLDVALCRLTGHGPGTQLELEQFRTIPYSEETRARIRTVFAREQVSLEYLTLLHPWLGSLHATAILECLDDWNIAPAEVDLIASHGQTVYHAPQHQHQRADFPRNATLQLGDGDHVAVETGIITLSDFRQKHIAAGGEGAPLAAYGDFLLLSSPDEERLLLNLGGIANFTYLPRAGGNASTAFSTDTGPGNTLLDATVRAQRPGMQYDEDGRLAAAGQVHEGLLTALLGHAFFAAPLPKTTGPELFSPSFLAEAQQRSGTAHLRLEDTLATLAELSAVGVARAVRAAFAEQAIPAAIYTSGGGAHNPALLAALSRHLPEARFGSTDALGVPGDAKEAILFAVLANEAVAGQPISIGAGRQRVPAVSMGKISFPG
;
A
#
# COMPACT_ATOMS: atom_id res chain seq x y z
N MET A 1 -20.93 28.79 20.23
CA MET A 1 -19.88 28.03 19.52
C MET A 1 -20.58 26.94 18.73
N ASN A 2 -20.26 26.75 17.45
CA ASN A 2 -20.83 25.64 16.66
C ASN A 2 -20.54 24.31 17.40
N PRO A 3 -21.55 23.45 17.64
CA PRO A 3 -21.38 22.25 18.46
C PRO A 3 -20.39 21.24 17.84
N PHE A 4 -20.31 21.17 16.50
CA PHE A 4 -19.37 20.29 15.81
C PHE A 4 -17.93 20.79 15.90
N LEU A 5 -17.71 22.12 15.87
CA LEU A 5 -16.39 22.69 16.14
C LEU A 5 -15.95 22.45 17.59
N ALA A 6 -16.87 22.55 18.55
CA ALA A 6 -16.60 22.23 19.95
C ALA A 6 -16.21 20.75 20.12
N ARG A 7 -16.97 19.84 19.51
CA ARG A 7 -16.69 18.40 19.51
C ARG A 7 -15.34 18.11 18.86
N LEU A 8 -15.07 18.64 17.67
CA LEU A 8 -13.80 18.45 16.97
C LEU A 8 -12.60 18.94 17.81
N HIS A 9 -12.72 20.09 18.47
CA HIS A 9 -11.68 20.61 19.35
C HIS A 9 -11.43 19.69 20.55
N HIS A 10 -12.50 19.15 21.16
CA HIS A 10 -12.38 18.17 22.22
C HIS A 10 -11.69 16.89 21.72
N LEU A 11 -12.11 16.37 20.56
CA LEU A 11 -11.49 15.22 19.93
C LEU A 11 -10.01 15.46 19.65
N ALA A 12 -9.59 16.64 19.18
CA ALA A 12 -8.18 16.97 18.96
C ALA A 12 -7.31 16.85 20.23
N GLN A 13 -7.90 17.01 21.41
CA GLN A 13 -7.19 16.91 22.70
C GLN A 13 -7.35 15.55 23.38
N ALA A 14 -8.30 14.71 22.93
CA ALA A 14 -8.55 13.42 23.52
C ALA A 14 -7.31 12.49 23.43
N PRO A 15 -7.05 11.65 24.43
CA PRO A 15 -5.93 10.71 24.39
C PRO A 15 -6.15 9.61 23.35
N SER A 16 -7.41 9.29 23.03
CA SER A 16 -7.80 8.24 22.09
C SER A 16 -9.03 8.68 21.30
N ARG A 17 -9.19 8.14 20.08
CA ARG A 17 -10.31 8.40 19.16
C ARG A 17 -10.77 7.09 18.52
N ARG A 18 -12.07 6.91 18.40
CA ARG A 18 -12.70 5.80 17.70
C ARG A 18 -13.06 6.23 16.28
N ILE A 19 -12.35 5.72 15.29
CA ILE A 19 -12.40 6.20 13.90
C ILE A 19 -12.76 5.05 12.97
N ILE A 20 -13.77 5.25 12.12
CA ILE A 20 -14.04 4.37 11.00
C ILE A 20 -13.19 4.80 9.82
N GLY A 21 -12.33 3.91 9.33
CA GLY A 21 -11.64 4.06 8.06
C GLY A 21 -12.40 3.36 6.94
N LEU A 22 -12.52 4.02 5.79
CA LEU A 22 -13.13 3.46 4.59
C LEU A 22 -12.14 3.44 3.43
N MET A 23 -12.08 2.31 2.74
CA MET A 23 -11.36 2.18 1.48
C MET A 23 -12.20 1.46 0.42
N SER A 24 -12.22 2.03 -0.78
CA SER A 24 -12.77 1.39 -1.97
C SER A 24 -11.71 1.41 -3.06
N GLY A 25 -11.12 0.25 -3.29
CA GLY A 25 -10.03 0.07 -4.24
C GLY A 25 -10.45 0.30 -5.70
N THR A 26 -9.47 0.32 -6.60
CA THR A 26 -9.70 0.42 -8.04
C THR A 26 -10.23 -0.87 -8.66
N SER A 27 -10.18 -1.99 -7.93
CA SER A 27 -10.78 -3.26 -8.34
C SER A 27 -12.32 -3.24 -8.30
N LEU A 28 -12.92 -2.28 -7.59
CA LEU A 28 -14.37 -2.15 -7.41
C LEU A 28 -15.02 -3.38 -6.75
N ASP A 29 -14.26 -4.15 -5.98
CA ASP A 29 -14.75 -5.38 -5.36
C ASP A 29 -15.76 -5.09 -4.24
N GLY A 30 -15.54 -4.00 -3.50
CA GLY A 30 -16.39 -3.58 -2.40
C GLY A 30 -15.86 -2.36 -1.64
N LEU A 31 -16.45 -2.14 -0.46
CA LEU A 31 -16.07 -1.14 0.51
C LEU A 31 -15.51 -1.84 1.76
N ASP A 32 -14.26 -1.57 2.08
CA ASP A 32 -13.64 -1.97 3.33
C ASP A 32 -14.00 -0.97 4.41
N VAL A 33 -14.51 -1.46 5.54
CA VAL A 33 -14.91 -0.69 6.72
C VAL A 33 -14.12 -1.20 7.92
N ALA A 34 -13.21 -0.37 8.44
CA ALA A 34 -12.40 -0.70 9.61
C ALA A 34 -12.72 0.26 10.77
N LEU A 35 -13.25 -0.28 11.86
CA LEU A 35 -13.40 0.48 13.10
C LEU A 35 -12.13 0.35 13.93
N CYS A 36 -11.44 1.47 14.10
CA CYS A 36 -10.16 1.54 14.80
C CYS A 36 -10.29 2.38 16.06
N ARG A 37 -9.61 1.96 17.13
CA ARG A 37 -9.28 2.83 18.25
C ARG A 37 -7.83 3.26 18.10
N LEU A 38 -7.63 4.57 17.96
CA LEU A 38 -6.32 5.18 17.79
C LEU A 38 -5.97 5.99 19.03
N THR A 39 -4.86 5.66 19.67
CA THR A 39 -4.37 6.34 20.87
C THR A 39 -3.10 7.12 20.53
N GLY A 40 -3.01 8.37 20.98
CA GLY A 40 -1.92 9.27 20.60
C GLY A 40 -2.03 9.80 19.16
N HIS A 41 -0.89 10.23 18.60
CA HIS A 41 -0.72 10.71 17.22
C HIS A 41 0.77 10.66 16.83
N GLY A 42 1.07 10.92 15.56
CA GLY A 42 2.43 10.88 15.03
C GLY A 42 3.07 9.49 15.15
N PRO A 43 4.40 9.40 15.29
CA PRO A 43 5.10 8.12 15.48
C PRO A 43 4.76 7.37 16.80
N GLY A 44 4.00 8.01 17.71
CA GLY A 44 3.50 7.38 18.93
C GLY A 44 2.09 6.82 18.80
N THR A 45 1.52 6.82 17.59
CA THR A 45 0.17 6.30 17.33
C THR A 45 0.11 4.81 17.65
N GLN A 46 -0.83 4.43 18.51
CA GLN A 46 -1.15 3.03 18.79
C GLN A 46 -2.48 2.68 18.14
N LEU A 47 -2.51 1.55 17.44
CA LEU A 47 -3.68 1.04 16.74
C LEU A 47 -4.24 -0.18 17.47
N GLU A 48 -5.55 -0.15 17.69
CA GLU A 48 -6.38 -1.32 17.97
C GLU A 48 -7.46 -1.40 16.89
N LEU A 49 -7.46 -2.48 16.10
CA LEU A 49 -8.54 -2.78 15.17
C LEU A 49 -9.67 -3.47 15.95
N GLU A 50 -10.76 -2.77 16.19
CA GLU A 50 -11.89 -3.31 16.95
C GLU A 50 -12.80 -4.17 16.08
N GLN A 51 -13.08 -3.73 14.85
CA GLN A 51 -13.92 -4.44 13.90
C GLN A 51 -13.47 -4.17 12.46
N PHE A 52 -13.70 -5.15 11.58
CA PHE A 52 -13.43 -5.03 10.16
C PHE A 52 -14.46 -5.80 9.34
N ARG A 53 -14.89 -5.24 8.21
CA ARG A 53 -15.72 -5.91 7.22
C ARG A 53 -15.47 -5.35 5.83
N THR A 54 -15.42 -6.22 4.83
CA THR A 54 -15.54 -5.85 3.42
C THR A 54 -16.97 -6.07 2.97
N ILE A 55 -17.62 -5.02 2.48
CA ILE A 55 -18.98 -5.07 1.94
C ILE A 55 -18.86 -5.13 0.41
N PRO A 56 -19.23 -6.25 -0.24
CA PRO A 56 -19.08 -6.39 -1.68
C PRO A 56 -20.02 -5.44 -2.41
N TYR A 57 -19.51 -4.78 -3.44
CA TYR A 57 -20.39 -4.03 -4.34
C TYR A 57 -21.22 -4.97 -5.20
N SER A 58 -22.51 -4.66 -5.31
CA SER A 58 -23.38 -5.31 -6.28
C SER A 58 -22.88 -5.07 -7.71
N GLU A 59 -23.23 -5.95 -8.63
CA GLU A 59 -22.88 -5.76 -10.04
C GLU A 59 -23.48 -4.47 -10.62
N GLU A 60 -24.64 -4.05 -10.11
CA GLU A 60 -25.23 -2.76 -10.46
C GLU A 60 -24.35 -1.59 -10.01
N THR A 61 -23.90 -1.58 -8.75
CA THR A 61 -22.99 -0.56 -8.21
C THR A 61 -21.70 -0.50 -9.03
N ARG A 62 -21.10 -1.65 -9.33
CA ARG A 62 -19.89 -1.72 -10.17
C ARG A 62 -20.15 -1.19 -11.57
N ALA A 63 -21.28 -1.54 -12.18
CA ALA A 63 -21.66 -1.06 -13.51
C ALA A 63 -21.79 0.46 -13.53
N ARG A 64 -22.41 1.06 -12.50
CA ARG A 64 -22.54 2.52 -12.34
C ARG A 64 -21.18 3.19 -12.25
N ILE A 65 -20.27 2.70 -11.41
CA ILE A 65 -18.92 3.29 -11.24
C ILE A 65 -18.07 3.13 -12.51
N ARG A 66 -18.14 1.99 -13.20
CA ARG A 66 -17.38 1.73 -14.43
C ARG A 66 -17.72 2.66 -15.59
N THR A 67 -18.86 3.34 -15.56
CA THR A 67 -19.21 4.31 -16.61
C THR A 67 -18.34 5.57 -16.53
N VAL A 68 -17.76 5.87 -15.37
CA VAL A 68 -16.90 7.04 -15.16
C VAL A 68 -15.44 6.69 -14.85
N PHE A 69 -15.18 5.50 -14.32
CA PHE A 69 -13.85 5.08 -13.86
C PHE A 69 -12.80 5.07 -14.98
N ALA A 70 -11.71 5.81 -14.78
CA ALA A 70 -10.55 5.89 -15.66
C ALA A 70 -10.89 6.27 -17.11
N ARG A 71 -11.90 7.12 -17.32
CA ARG A 71 -12.30 7.64 -18.64
C ARG A 71 -12.06 9.14 -18.76
N GLU A 72 -11.51 9.55 -19.89
CA GLU A 72 -11.30 10.98 -20.20
C GLU A 72 -12.63 11.72 -20.46
N GLN A 73 -13.62 11.03 -21.03
CA GLN A 73 -14.91 11.60 -21.38
C GLN A 73 -16.03 10.82 -20.69
N VAL A 74 -16.84 11.54 -19.92
CA VAL A 74 -17.97 11.00 -19.15
C VAL A 74 -19.15 11.97 -19.22
N SER A 75 -20.36 11.49 -18.93
CA SER A 75 -21.49 12.39 -18.70
C SER A 75 -21.24 13.17 -17.40
N LEU A 76 -21.07 14.49 -17.52
CA LEU A 76 -20.86 15.37 -16.36
C LEU A 76 -22.06 15.32 -15.39
N GLU A 77 -23.28 15.26 -15.92
CA GLU A 77 -24.50 15.10 -15.12
C GLU A 77 -24.46 13.78 -14.35
N TYR A 78 -24.11 12.67 -15.02
CA TYR A 78 -24.02 11.37 -14.36
C TYR A 78 -22.94 11.34 -13.28
N LEU A 79 -21.75 11.89 -13.57
CA LEU A 79 -20.67 12.02 -12.58
C LEU A 79 -21.11 12.82 -11.35
N THR A 80 -21.83 13.92 -11.58
CA THR A 80 -22.37 14.79 -10.53
C THR A 80 -23.40 14.06 -9.67
N LEU A 81 -24.28 13.25 -10.28
CA LEU A 81 -25.27 12.44 -9.56
C LEU A 81 -24.64 11.25 -8.82
N LEU A 82 -23.59 10.66 -9.38
CA LEU A 82 -22.89 9.52 -8.79
C LEU A 82 -22.14 9.90 -7.50
N HIS A 83 -21.63 11.14 -7.41
CA HIS A 83 -20.89 11.62 -6.24
C HIS A 83 -21.66 11.53 -4.91
N PRO A 84 -22.84 12.16 -4.76
CA PRO A 84 -23.66 12.04 -3.56
C PRO A 84 -24.27 10.64 -3.41
N TRP A 85 -24.70 9.99 -4.50
CA TRP A 85 -25.24 8.64 -4.46
C TRP A 85 -24.26 7.65 -3.83
N LEU A 86 -22.98 7.75 -4.17
CA LEU A 86 -21.94 6.91 -3.58
C LEU A 86 -21.68 7.26 -2.10
N GLY A 87 -21.80 8.55 -1.74
CA GLY A 87 -21.74 8.99 -0.34
C GLY A 87 -22.83 8.35 0.51
N SER A 88 -24.09 8.40 0.05
CA SER A 88 -25.22 7.76 0.73
C SER A 88 -25.09 6.23 0.78
N LEU A 89 -24.55 5.60 -0.28
CA LEU A 89 -24.26 4.17 -0.28
C LEU A 89 -23.24 3.82 0.82
N HIS A 90 -22.17 4.60 0.94
CA HIS A 90 -21.16 4.41 1.99
C HIS A 90 -21.73 4.67 3.38
N ALA A 91 -22.59 5.69 3.55
CA ALA A 91 -23.27 5.97 4.81
C ALA A 91 -24.16 4.80 5.25
N THR A 92 -24.94 4.23 4.32
CA THR A 92 -25.77 3.04 4.57
C THR A 92 -24.91 1.86 5.02
N ALA A 93 -23.83 1.57 4.27
CA ALA A 93 -22.89 0.51 4.60
C ALA A 93 -22.24 0.69 5.99
N ILE A 94 -21.89 1.92 6.38
CA ILE A 94 -21.37 2.23 7.71
C ILE A 94 -22.40 1.92 8.80
N LEU A 95 -23.65 2.36 8.61
CA LEU A 95 -24.72 2.16 9.58
C LEU A 95 -25.08 0.67 9.73
N GLU A 96 -25.11 -0.10 8.62
CA GLU A 96 -25.28 -1.55 8.65
C GLU A 96 -24.15 -2.25 9.42
N CYS A 97 -22.89 -1.86 9.18
CA CYS A 97 -21.75 -2.34 9.95
C CYS A 97 -21.89 -2.04 11.44
N LEU A 98 -22.27 -0.81 11.80
CA LEU A 98 -22.42 -0.39 13.19
C LEU A 98 -23.55 -1.14 13.90
N ASP A 99 -24.68 -1.37 13.23
CA ASP A 99 -25.78 -2.18 13.75
C ASP A 99 -25.33 -3.63 14.00
N ASP A 100 -24.68 -4.26 13.01
CA ASP A 100 -24.14 -5.63 13.14
C ASP A 100 -23.11 -5.76 14.27
N TRP A 101 -22.32 -4.70 14.51
CA TRP A 101 -21.33 -4.64 15.60
C TRP A 101 -21.93 -4.21 16.95
N ASN A 102 -23.22 -3.91 17.01
CA ASN A 102 -23.92 -3.38 18.19
C ASN A 102 -23.28 -2.11 18.75
N ILE A 103 -22.91 -1.17 17.88
CA ILE A 103 -22.28 0.10 18.23
C ILE A 103 -23.17 1.25 17.78
N ALA A 104 -23.56 2.13 18.70
CA ALA A 104 -24.32 3.30 18.32
C ALA A 104 -23.43 4.29 17.52
N PRO A 105 -23.95 4.97 16.48
CA PRO A 105 -23.18 5.98 15.74
C PRO A 105 -22.55 7.07 16.63
N ALA A 106 -23.21 7.41 17.75
CA ALA A 106 -22.70 8.39 18.71
C ALA A 106 -21.42 7.95 19.44
N GLU A 107 -21.09 6.66 19.44
CA GLU A 107 -19.85 6.11 20.01
C GLU A 107 -18.65 6.19 19.05
N VAL A 108 -18.89 6.61 17.81
CA VAL A 108 -17.84 6.83 16.81
C VAL A 108 -17.53 8.32 16.75
N ASP A 109 -16.24 8.64 16.82
CA ASP A 109 -15.78 10.02 16.85
C ASP A 109 -15.69 10.63 15.46
N LEU A 110 -15.11 9.88 14.52
CA LEU A 110 -14.79 10.32 13.17
C LEU A 110 -15.02 9.20 12.15
N ILE A 111 -15.36 9.58 10.91
CA ILE A 111 -15.25 8.73 9.72
C ILE A 111 -14.11 9.28 8.85
N ALA A 112 -13.35 8.41 8.23
CA ALA A 112 -12.30 8.72 7.28
C ALA A 112 -12.60 8.02 5.95
N SER A 113 -13.16 8.75 4.99
CA SER A 113 -13.53 8.21 3.69
C SER A 113 -12.48 8.54 2.62
N HIS A 114 -11.82 7.53 2.08
CA HIS A 114 -11.09 7.69 0.83
C HIS A 114 -12.03 8.05 -0.34
N GLY A 115 -13.23 7.49 -0.31
CA GLY A 115 -14.13 7.45 -1.46
C GLY A 115 -13.70 6.43 -2.52
N GLN A 116 -14.17 6.63 -3.74
CA GLN A 116 -13.82 5.85 -4.92
C GLN A 116 -13.02 6.72 -5.89
N THR A 117 -11.77 6.36 -6.15
CA THR A 117 -11.01 7.03 -7.21
C THR A 117 -11.69 6.81 -8.56
N VAL A 118 -12.01 7.89 -9.25
CA VAL A 118 -12.55 7.87 -10.63
C VAL A 118 -11.49 8.31 -11.62
N TYR A 119 -10.64 9.27 -11.28
CA TYR A 119 -9.54 9.68 -12.14
C TYR A 119 -8.32 10.10 -11.33
N HIS A 120 -7.14 9.73 -11.82
CA HIS A 120 -5.87 10.16 -11.27
C HIS A 120 -4.96 10.58 -12.44
N ALA A 121 -4.52 11.83 -12.44
CA ALA A 121 -3.81 12.47 -13.53
C ALA A 121 -2.52 13.11 -13.02
N PRO A 122 -1.46 12.33 -12.80
CA PRO A 122 -0.15 12.89 -12.47
C PRO A 122 0.48 13.56 -13.70
N GLN A 123 1.28 14.60 -13.46
CA GLN A 123 1.84 15.48 -14.49
C GLN A 123 2.63 14.71 -15.55
N HIS A 124 3.41 13.72 -15.11
CA HIS A 124 4.26 12.92 -15.98
C HIS A 124 3.46 12.02 -16.95
N GLN A 125 2.20 11.71 -16.63
CA GLN A 125 1.32 10.88 -17.47
C GLN A 125 0.48 11.72 -18.42
N HIS A 126 -0.19 12.77 -17.92
CA HIS A 126 -1.11 13.52 -18.78
C HIS A 126 -0.37 14.49 -19.72
N GLN A 127 0.84 14.95 -19.38
CA GLN A 127 1.75 15.75 -20.23
C GLN A 127 1.10 16.98 -20.91
N ARG A 128 0.11 17.57 -20.24
CA ARG A 128 -0.65 18.74 -20.72
C ARG A 128 0.02 20.00 -20.20
N ALA A 129 0.67 20.75 -21.09
CA ALA A 129 1.41 21.97 -20.72
C ALA A 129 0.51 23.07 -20.14
N ASP A 130 -0.77 23.09 -20.53
CA ASP A 130 -1.82 23.98 -20.01
C ASP A 130 -2.24 23.64 -18.58
N PHE A 131 -1.94 22.44 -18.08
CA PHE A 131 -2.25 21.96 -16.73
C PHE A 131 -0.98 21.50 -16.00
N PRO A 132 -0.15 22.40 -15.45
CA PRO A 132 1.20 22.05 -14.98
C PRO A 132 1.25 21.31 -13.64
N ARG A 133 0.13 20.80 -13.13
CA ARG A 133 0.03 20.19 -11.79
C ARG A 133 -0.64 18.82 -11.85
N ASN A 134 -0.29 17.96 -10.89
CA ASN A 134 -1.02 16.72 -10.65
C ASN A 134 -2.49 17.01 -10.32
N ALA A 135 -3.38 16.10 -10.67
CA ALA A 135 -4.80 16.17 -10.32
C ALA A 135 -5.35 14.78 -9.96
N THR A 136 -6.42 14.76 -9.18
CA THR A 136 -7.13 13.53 -8.84
C THR A 136 -8.58 13.84 -8.48
N LEU A 137 -9.46 12.86 -8.69
CA LEU A 137 -10.85 12.92 -8.33
C LEU A 137 -11.28 11.61 -7.67
N GLN A 138 -11.72 11.72 -6.42
CA GLN A 138 -12.43 10.68 -5.68
C GLN A 138 -13.91 11.07 -5.61
N LEU A 139 -14.80 10.09 -5.74
CA LEU A 139 -16.23 10.25 -5.47
C LEU A 139 -16.61 9.63 -4.13
N GLY A 140 -17.81 9.95 -3.63
CA GLY A 140 -18.25 9.61 -2.29
C GLY A 140 -18.26 10.88 -1.46
N ASP A 141 -19.37 11.61 -1.55
CA ASP A 141 -19.51 12.92 -0.90
C ASP A 141 -19.42 12.80 0.63
N GLY A 142 -18.42 13.46 1.22
CA GLY A 142 -18.21 13.47 2.67
C GLY A 142 -19.35 14.17 3.43
N ASP A 143 -20.04 15.13 2.81
CA ASP A 143 -21.17 15.82 3.44
C ASP A 143 -22.39 14.88 3.55
N HIS A 144 -22.67 14.09 2.51
CA HIS A 144 -23.72 13.08 2.56
C HIS A 144 -23.42 12.01 3.62
N VAL A 145 -22.17 11.53 3.69
CA VAL A 145 -21.74 10.58 4.73
C VAL A 145 -21.92 11.20 6.12
N ALA A 146 -21.49 12.45 6.34
CA ALA A 146 -21.58 13.10 7.64
C ALA A 146 -23.03 13.32 8.10
N VAL A 147 -23.89 13.81 7.22
CA VAL A 147 -25.30 14.09 7.52
C VAL A 147 -26.07 12.80 7.79
N GLU A 148 -25.91 11.78 6.95
CA GLU A 148 -26.69 10.53 7.06
C GLU A 148 -26.24 9.68 8.26
N THR A 149 -24.95 9.68 8.60
CA THR A 149 -24.44 8.91 9.75
C THR A 149 -24.52 9.68 11.06
N GLY A 150 -24.60 11.01 11.03
CA GLY A 150 -24.48 11.86 12.21
C GLY A 150 -23.05 11.99 12.76
N ILE A 151 -22.03 11.54 12.02
CA ILE A 151 -20.63 11.48 12.45
C ILE A 151 -19.78 12.45 11.63
N ILE A 152 -18.85 13.16 12.28
CA ILE A 152 -17.92 14.06 11.60
C ILE A 152 -17.08 13.24 10.61
N THR A 153 -17.09 13.63 9.34
CA THR A 153 -16.43 12.86 8.28
C THR A 153 -15.26 13.63 7.70
N LEU A 154 -14.13 12.95 7.54
CA LEU A 154 -12.96 13.42 6.80
C LEU A 154 -12.89 12.71 5.45
N SER A 155 -12.76 13.46 4.37
CA SER A 155 -12.66 12.93 3.00
C SER A 155 -11.58 13.65 2.19
N ASP A 156 -11.38 13.28 0.91
CA ASP A 156 -10.49 14.01 -0.03
C ASP A 156 -9.00 14.09 0.37
N PHE A 157 -8.48 13.05 1.02
CA PHE A 157 -7.10 12.97 1.48
C PHE A 157 -6.06 13.25 0.37
N ARG A 158 -6.25 12.66 -0.82
CA ARG A 158 -5.31 12.79 -1.95
C ARG A 158 -5.24 14.21 -2.51
N GLN A 159 -6.35 14.94 -2.53
CA GLN A 159 -6.38 16.30 -3.06
C GLN A 159 -5.49 17.24 -2.24
N LYS A 160 -5.49 17.09 -0.92
CA LYS A 160 -4.65 17.90 -0.03
C LYS A 160 -3.16 17.58 -0.23
N HIS A 161 -2.82 16.31 -0.42
CA HIS A 161 -1.47 15.88 -0.76
C HIS A 161 -0.99 16.49 -2.09
N ILE A 162 -1.85 16.50 -3.12
CA ILE A 162 -1.57 17.16 -4.41
C ILE A 162 -1.40 18.67 -4.25
N ALA A 163 -2.26 19.32 -3.47
CA ALA A 163 -2.17 20.75 -3.21
C ALA A 163 -0.84 21.15 -2.54
N ALA A 164 -0.25 20.24 -1.75
CA ALA A 164 1.06 20.40 -1.12
C ALA A 164 2.25 20.00 -2.04
N GLY A 165 2.00 19.71 -3.32
CA GLY A 165 3.02 19.47 -4.34
C GLY A 165 3.38 17.99 -4.56
N GLY A 166 2.71 17.06 -3.87
CA GLY A 166 2.88 15.63 -4.14
C GLY A 166 2.02 15.13 -5.31
N GLU A 167 2.11 13.83 -5.63
CA GLU A 167 1.30 13.23 -6.70
C GLU A 167 -0.10 12.80 -6.24
N GLY A 168 -0.31 12.50 -4.97
CA GLY A 168 -1.60 12.02 -4.41
C GLY A 168 -1.60 10.53 -4.11
N ALA A 169 -0.48 9.85 -4.40
CA ALA A 169 -0.22 8.45 -4.14
C ALA A 169 1.30 8.18 -4.11
N PRO A 170 1.74 7.05 -3.54
CA PRO A 170 0.98 6.20 -2.62
C PRO A 170 0.87 6.84 -1.24
N LEU A 171 -0.31 6.79 -0.62
CA LEU A 171 -0.50 7.26 0.76
C LEU A 171 -0.10 6.20 1.80
N ALA A 172 0.10 4.95 1.39
CA ALA A 172 0.48 3.84 2.27
C ALA A 172 1.78 4.11 3.03
N ALA A 173 2.74 4.82 2.43
CA ALA A 173 4.00 5.19 3.09
C ALA A 173 3.78 6.01 4.37
N TYR A 174 2.71 6.81 4.44
CA TYR A 174 2.35 7.57 5.64
C TYR A 174 1.87 6.65 6.76
N GLY A 175 0.96 5.73 6.45
CA GLY A 175 0.45 4.76 7.42
C GLY A 175 1.55 3.82 7.89
N ASP A 176 2.37 3.32 6.97
CA ASP A 176 3.53 2.49 7.30
C ASP A 176 4.48 3.22 8.26
N PHE A 177 4.80 4.49 7.98
CA PHE A 177 5.64 5.27 8.90
C PHE A 177 4.99 5.48 10.26
N LEU A 178 3.70 5.81 10.34
CA LEU A 178 3.05 6.14 11.60
C LEU A 178 2.76 4.91 12.46
N LEU A 179 2.39 3.79 11.83
CA LEU A 179 2.00 2.56 12.52
C LEU A 179 3.15 1.58 12.72
N LEU A 180 4.08 1.55 11.77
CA LEU A 180 5.10 0.50 11.70
C LEU A 180 6.50 1.01 11.98
N SER A 181 6.72 2.30 12.27
CA SER A 181 7.99 2.75 12.85
C SER A 181 8.11 2.27 14.30
N SER A 182 9.32 1.96 14.75
CA SER A 182 9.60 1.54 16.12
C SER A 182 10.50 2.55 16.82
N PRO A 183 10.31 2.86 18.11
CA PRO A 183 11.27 3.64 18.89
C PRO A 183 12.56 2.86 19.19
N ASP A 184 12.57 1.54 19.03
CA ASP A 184 13.66 0.65 19.44
C ASP A 184 14.50 0.13 18.27
N GLU A 185 13.94 0.09 17.06
CA GLU A 185 14.60 -0.48 15.88
C GLU A 185 14.24 0.27 14.59
N GLU A 186 15.15 0.23 13.61
CA GLU A 186 14.87 0.56 12.21
C GLU A 186 14.27 -0.65 11.51
N ARG A 187 13.39 -0.44 10.52
CA ARG A 187 12.64 -1.54 9.89
C ARG A 187 12.70 -1.46 8.38
N LEU A 188 12.78 -2.63 7.74
CA LEU A 188 12.55 -2.81 6.31
C LEU A 188 11.28 -3.62 6.12
N LEU A 189 10.23 -2.99 5.59
CA LEU A 189 8.99 -3.66 5.22
C LEU A 189 9.15 -4.22 3.80
N LEU A 190 9.45 -5.51 3.67
CA LEU A 190 9.75 -6.20 2.42
C LEU A 190 8.50 -6.90 1.86
N ASN A 191 7.88 -6.33 0.83
CA ASN A 191 6.78 -6.97 0.13
C ASN A 191 7.29 -7.87 -1.00
N LEU A 192 7.01 -9.17 -0.90
CA LEU A 192 7.34 -10.20 -1.89
C LEU A 192 6.10 -10.53 -2.75
N GLY A 193 5.62 -9.53 -3.50
CA GLY A 193 4.53 -9.67 -4.47
C GLY A 193 5.02 -10.20 -5.82
N GLY A 194 4.33 -9.87 -6.91
CA GLY A 194 4.84 -10.17 -8.27
C GLY A 194 6.20 -9.50 -8.53
N ILE A 195 6.32 -8.24 -8.13
CA ILE A 195 7.58 -7.49 -7.97
C ILE A 195 7.89 -7.39 -6.49
N ALA A 196 9.16 -7.61 -6.13
CA ALA A 196 9.65 -7.42 -4.78
C ALA A 196 9.99 -5.95 -4.57
N ASN A 197 9.54 -5.39 -3.47
CA ASN A 197 9.87 -4.02 -3.06
C ASN A 197 10.03 -3.94 -1.54
N PHE A 198 10.77 -2.95 -1.07
CA PHE A 198 10.78 -2.65 0.35
C PHE A 198 10.50 -1.17 0.62
N THR A 199 9.98 -0.90 1.82
CA THR A 199 9.94 0.42 2.42
C THR A 199 10.87 0.44 3.64
N TYR A 200 11.84 1.35 3.64
CA TYR A 200 12.70 1.61 4.78
C TYR A 200 12.02 2.61 5.72
N LEU A 201 11.90 2.23 6.99
CA LEU A 201 11.40 3.06 8.08
C LEU A 201 12.53 3.33 9.08
N PRO A 202 12.95 4.59 9.23
CA PRO A 202 13.87 4.94 10.31
C PRO A 202 13.17 4.76 11.65
N ARG A 203 13.97 4.62 12.71
CA ARG A 203 13.47 4.59 14.09
C ARG A 203 12.57 5.80 14.37
N ALA A 204 11.49 5.63 15.12
CA ALA A 204 10.59 6.69 15.53
C ALA A 204 11.37 7.81 16.26
N GLY A 205 11.11 9.06 15.91
CA GLY A 205 11.88 10.23 16.37
C GLY A 205 13.22 10.45 15.64
N GLY A 206 13.59 9.55 14.73
CA GLY A 206 14.69 9.72 13.78
C GLY A 206 14.35 10.66 12.63
N ASN A 207 15.26 10.78 11.66
CA ASN A 207 15.05 11.63 10.49
C ASN A 207 14.05 11.00 9.50
N ALA A 208 12.77 11.34 9.59
CA ALA A 208 11.72 10.84 8.70
C ALA A 208 11.98 11.05 7.19
N SER A 209 12.82 12.03 6.81
CA SER A 209 13.18 12.25 5.41
C SER A 209 14.06 11.16 4.81
N THR A 210 14.63 10.27 5.63
CA THR A 210 15.38 9.10 5.15
C THR A 210 14.48 7.92 4.81
N ALA A 211 13.19 7.94 5.16
CA ALA A 211 12.26 6.89 4.75
C ALA A 211 12.10 6.87 3.22
N PHE A 212 12.13 5.70 2.61
CA PHE A 212 11.97 5.58 1.17
C PHE A 212 11.47 4.20 0.79
N SER A 213 10.93 4.06 -0.41
CA SER A 213 10.50 2.77 -0.96
C SER A 213 11.23 2.47 -2.26
N THR A 214 11.45 1.22 -2.60
CA THR A 214 12.06 0.88 -3.89
C THR A 214 11.72 -0.53 -4.32
N ASP A 215 11.62 -0.73 -5.62
CA ASP A 215 11.57 -2.06 -6.20
C ASP A 215 12.98 -2.65 -6.25
N THR A 216 13.08 -3.92 -5.90
CA THR A 216 14.35 -4.67 -5.82
C THR A 216 14.51 -5.67 -6.95
N GLY A 217 13.44 -5.94 -7.71
CA GLY A 217 13.41 -6.86 -8.83
C GLY A 217 12.17 -7.76 -8.82
N PRO A 218 12.22 -8.94 -9.47
CA PRO A 218 11.09 -9.85 -9.46
C PRO A 218 10.89 -10.41 -8.06
N GLY A 219 9.63 -10.49 -7.62
CA GLY A 219 9.22 -11.37 -6.53
C GLY A 219 8.75 -12.68 -7.14
N ASN A 220 7.43 -12.92 -7.18
CA ASN A 220 6.85 -14.15 -7.68
C ASN A 220 6.57 -14.17 -9.19
N THR A 221 6.57 -13.01 -9.87
CA THR A 221 6.13 -12.94 -11.28
C THR A 221 6.82 -13.95 -12.18
N LEU A 222 8.15 -14.08 -12.09
CA LEU A 222 8.91 -15.02 -12.92
C LEU A 222 8.73 -16.47 -12.47
N LEU A 223 8.63 -16.71 -11.16
CA LEU A 223 8.37 -18.04 -10.59
C LEU A 223 7.03 -18.58 -11.11
N ASP A 224 5.97 -17.79 -10.92
CA ASP A 224 4.61 -18.18 -11.28
C ASP A 224 4.47 -18.35 -12.80
N ALA A 225 5.08 -17.45 -13.59
CA ALA A 225 5.08 -17.56 -15.03
C ALA A 225 5.79 -18.84 -15.52
N THR A 226 6.90 -19.21 -14.88
CA THR A 226 7.65 -20.43 -15.22
C THR A 226 6.86 -21.68 -14.87
N VAL A 227 6.22 -21.71 -13.69
CA VAL A 227 5.34 -22.83 -13.30
C VAL A 227 4.19 -22.98 -14.29
N ARG A 228 3.47 -21.90 -14.61
CA ARG A 228 2.35 -21.96 -15.55
C ARG A 228 2.77 -22.45 -16.94
N ALA A 229 3.95 -22.06 -17.40
CA ALA A 229 4.46 -22.46 -18.71
C ALA A 229 4.84 -23.96 -18.78
N GLN A 230 5.36 -24.53 -17.69
CA GLN A 230 5.94 -25.89 -17.70
C GLN A 230 5.10 -26.94 -16.97
N ARG A 231 4.13 -26.54 -16.14
CA ARG A 231 3.22 -27.42 -15.38
C ARG A 231 1.77 -26.98 -15.55
N PRO A 232 1.13 -27.36 -16.67
CA PRO A 232 -0.28 -27.09 -16.89
C PRO A 232 -1.14 -27.54 -15.70
N GLY A 233 -1.98 -26.64 -15.19
CA GLY A 233 -2.82 -26.88 -14.01
C GLY A 233 -2.27 -26.32 -12.68
N MET A 234 -1.00 -25.90 -12.63
CA MET A 234 -0.44 -25.19 -11.49
C MET A 234 -0.30 -23.69 -11.79
N GLN A 235 -0.70 -22.84 -10.83
CA GLN A 235 -0.64 -21.38 -10.99
C GLN A 235 0.66 -20.75 -10.49
N TYR A 236 1.27 -21.36 -9.46
CA TYR A 236 2.50 -20.95 -8.80
C TYR A 236 3.15 -22.17 -8.10
N ASP A 237 4.37 -22.00 -7.60
CA ASP A 237 5.09 -23.03 -6.83
C ASP A 237 4.63 -23.03 -5.37
N GLU A 238 3.64 -23.87 -5.07
CA GLU A 238 3.06 -23.99 -3.73
C GLU A 238 4.11 -24.37 -2.69
N ASP A 239 4.18 -23.58 -1.62
CA ASP A 239 5.21 -23.66 -0.56
C ASP A 239 6.65 -23.72 -1.09
N GLY A 240 6.92 -23.17 -2.28
CA GLY A 240 8.27 -23.19 -2.88
C GLY A 240 8.85 -24.60 -3.06
N ARG A 241 8.03 -25.65 -3.14
CA ARG A 241 8.48 -27.05 -3.11
C ARG A 241 9.33 -27.41 -4.31
N LEU A 242 8.97 -26.92 -5.50
CA LEU A 242 9.74 -27.17 -6.72
C LEU A 242 11.08 -26.42 -6.67
N ALA A 243 11.07 -25.16 -6.24
CA ALA A 243 12.30 -24.39 -6.03
C ALA A 243 13.22 -25.04 -4.99
N ALA A 244 12.68 -25.56 -3.89
CA ALA A 244 13.45 -26.23 -2.85
C ALA A 244 14.08 -27.56 -3.31
N ALA A 245 13.47 -28.24 -4.28
CA ALA A 245 13.98 -29.48 -4.87
C ALA A 245 15.05 -29.24 -5.96
N GLY A 246 15.22 -27.99 -6.38
CA GLY A 246 16.18 -27.60 -7.42
C GLY A 246 17.55 -27.23 -6.88
N GLN A 247 18.48 -27.04 -7.81
CA GLN A 247 19.79 -26.46 -7.55
C GLN A 247 19.93 -25.15 -8.32
N VAL A 248 20.47 -24.13 -7.65
CA VAL A 248 20.75 -22.84 -8.28
C VAL A 248 21.80 -23.03 -9.38
N HIS A 249 21.50 -22.52 -10.58
CA HIS A 249 22.42 -22.53 -11.71
C HIS A 249 23.12 -21.18 -11.86
N GLU A 250 24.37 -21.10 -11.39
CA GLU A 250 25.16 -19.86 -11.33
C GLU A 250 25.27 -19.11 -12.66
N GLY A 251 25.41 -19.83 -13.78
CA GLY A 251 25.49 -19.21 -15.10
C GLY A 251 24.19 -18.51 -15.52
N LEU A 252 23.03 -19.04 -15.11
CA LEU A 252 21.74 -18.44 -15.40
C LEU A 252 21.50 -17.26 -14.44
N LEU A 253 21.79 -17.44 -13.14
CA LEU A 253 21.72 -16.37 -12.15
C LEU A 253 22.55 -15.15 -12.57
N THR A 254 23.78 -15.37 -13.00
CA THR A 254 24.67 -14.32 -13.52
C THR A 254 24.08 -13.61 -14.73
N ALA A 255 23.52 -14.37 -15.69
CA ALA A 255 22.89 -13.81 -16.89
C ALA A 255 21.63 -12.99 -16.60
N LEU A 256 20.86 -13.36 -15.57
CA LEU A 256 19.69 -12.63 -15.08
C LEU A 256 20.10 -11.34 -14.36
N LEU A 257 21.07 -11.43 -13.44
CA LEU A 257 21.59 -10.31 -12.66
C LEU A 257 22.40 -9.29 -13.48
N GLY A 258 22.81 -9.67 -14.71
CA GLY A 258 23.52 -8.78 -15.63
C GLY A 258 22.65 -7.67 -16.24
N HIS A 259 21.34 -7.67 -16.00
CA HIS A 259 20.47 -6.61 -16.49
C HIS A 259 20.69 -5.28 -15.75
N ALA A 260 20.67 -4.15 -16.49
CA ALA A 260 20.98 -2.82 -15.97
C ALA A 260 20.10 -2.37 -14.79
N PHE A 261 18.88 -2.91 -14.68
CA PHE A 261 17.99 -2.66 -13.55
C PHE A 261 18.68 -2.93 -12.20
N PHE A 262 19.43 -4.02 -12.06
CA PHE A 262 20.06 -4.39 -10.79
C PHE A 262 21.20 -3.43 -10.39
N ALA A 263 21.79 -2.72 -11.35
CA ALA A 263 22.82 -1.71 -11.11
C ALA A 263 22.27 -0.27 -10.98
N ALA A 264 20.99 -0.05 -11.31
CA ALA A 264 20.38 1.28 -11.25
C ALA A 264 20.30 1.80 -9.79
N PRO A 265 20.51 3.12 -9.57
CA PRO A 265 20.46 3.73 -8.25
C PRO A 265 19.05 3.67 -7.63
N LEU A 266 19.00 3.79 -6.31
CA LEU A 266 17.75 3.85 -5.55
C LEU A 266 17.31 5.31 -5.32
N PRO A 267 16.00 5.58 -5.16
CA PRO A 267 14.90 4.63 -5.35
C PRO A 267 14.59 4.40 -6.83
N LYS A 268 14.11 3.20 -7.17
CA LYS A 268 13.70 2.80 -8.52
C LYS A 268 12.42 2.00 -8.51
N THR A 269 11.73 1.96 -9.65
CA THR A 269 10.49 1.21 -9.85
C THR A 269 10.54 0.37 -11.11
N THR A 270 9.74 -0.69 -11.18
CA THR A 270 9.63 -1.64 -12.28
C THR A 270 8.33 -2.42 -12.20
N GLY A 271 8.13 -3.34 -13.13
CA GLY A 271 6.91 -4.12 -13.24
C GLY A 271 7.11 -5.39 -14.08
N PRO A 272 6.04 -6.18 -14.23
CA PRO A 272 6.04 -7.40 -15.05
C PRO A 272 6.41 -7.15 -16.53
N GLU A 273 6.32 -5.92 -17.02
CA GLU A 273 6.76 -5.52 -18.35
C GLU A 273 8.26 -5.74 -18.57
N LEU A 274 9.08 -5.54 -17.53
CA LEU A 274 10.50 -5.89 -17.57
C LEU A 274 10.71 -7.36 -17.21
N PHE A 275 10.24 -7.76 -16.03
CA PHE A 275 10.45 -9.11 -15.50
C PHE A 275 9.39 -10.07 -16.06
N SER A 276 9.50 -10.36 -17.35
CA SER A 276 8.56 -11.14 -18.14
C SER A 276 9.14 -12.51 -18.54
N PRO A 277 8.33 -13.42 -19.11
CA PRO A 277 8.86 -14.68 -19.65
C PRO A 277 9.99 -14.50 -20.68
N SER A 278 9.96 -13.41 -21.47
CA SER A 278 11.04 -13.11 -22.42
C SER A 278 12.34 -12.75 -21.71
N PHE A 279 12.29 -12.06 -20.57
CA PHE A 279 13.47 -11.77 -19.75
C PHE A 279 14.21 -13.05 -19.34
N LEU A 280 13.46 -14.07 -18.88
CA LEU A 280 14.03 -15.37 -18.54
C LEU A 280 14.57 -16.09 -19.78
N ALA A 281 13.79 -16.15 -20.86
CA ALA A 281 14.18 -16.84 -22.09
C ALA A 281 15.48 -16.27 -22.69
N GLU A 282 15.63 -14.95 -22.73
CA GLU A 282 16.86 -14.29 -23.18
C GLU A 282 18.05 -14.61 -22.28
N ALA A 283 17.86 -14.62 -20.97
CA ALA A 283 18.92 -15.00 -20.03
C ALA A 283 19.32 -16.48 -20.19
N GLN A 284 18.36 -17.37 -20.42
CA GLN A 284 18.60 -18.79 -20.72
C GLN A 284 19.35 -18.98 -22.02
N GLN A 285 19.01 -18.22 -23.07
CA GLN A 285 19.73 -18.23 -24.34
C GLN A 285 21.18 -17.78 -24.16
N ARG A 286 21.43 -16.67 -23.46
CA ARG A 286 22.79 -16.16 -23.20
C ARG A 286 23.66 -17.11 -22.38
N SER A 287 23.05 -17.86 -21.46
CA SER A 287 23.76 -18.77 -20.56
C SER A 287 23.80 -20.23 -21.05
N GLY A 288 23.12 -20.56 -22.15
CA GLY A 288 23.03 -21.94 -22.65
C GLY A 288 22.19 -22.87 -21.77
N THR A 289 21.17 -22.33 -21.08
CA THR A 289 20.41 -23.04 -20.03
C THR A 289 18.93 -23.26 -20.36
N ALA A 290 18.56 -23.21 -21.65
CA ALA A 290 17.18 -23.42 -22.10
C ALA A 290 16.59 -24.80 -21.74
N HIS A 291 17.43 -25.76 -21.40
CA HIS A 291 17.04 -27.14 -21.04
C HIS A 291 17.21 -27.45 -19.54
N LEU A 292 17.38 -26.43 -18.69
CA LEU A 292 17.37 -26.65 -17.25
C LEU A 292 16.05 -27.28 -16.82
N ARG A 293 16.14 -28.14 -15.80
CA ARG A 293 14.94 -28.68 -15.16
C ARG A 293 14.13 -27.54 -14.55
N LEU A 294 12.83 -27.75 -14.42
CA LEU A 294 11.93 -26.76 -13.83
C LEU A 294 12.38 -26.37 -12.43
N GLU A 295 12.72 -27.36 -11.61
CA GLU A 295 13.14 -27.18 -10.22
C GLU A 295 14.40 -26.30 -10.15
N ASP A 296 15.41 -26.57 -10.99
CA ASP A 296 16.65 -25.79 -11.03
C ASP A 296 16.42 -24.35 -11.54
N THR A 297 15.49 -24.19 -12.49
CA THR A 297 15.06 -22.86 -12.97
C THR A 297 14.38 -22.08 -11.85
N LEU A 298 13.45 -22.69 -11.12
CA LEU A 298 12.73 -22.06 -10.02
C LEU A 298 13.65 -21.76 -8.83
N ALA A 299 14.58 -22.66 -8.49
CA ALA A 299 15.61 -22.42 -7.50
C ALA A 299 16.45 -21.19 -7.86
N THR A 300 16.86 -21.09 -9.14
CA THR A 300 17.64 -19.97 -9.66
C THR A 300 16.85 -18.65 -9.64
N LEU A 301 15.54 -18.69 -9.92
CA LEU A 301 14.67 -17.51 -9.87
C LEU A 301 14.40 -17.05 -8.43
N ALA A 302 14.21 -17.97 -7.48
CA ALA A 302 14.10 -17.63 -6.06
C ALA A 302 15.41 -16.99 -5.56
N GLU A 303 16.56 -17.52 -5.99
CA GLU A 303 17.88 -16.94 -5.70
C GLU A 303 18.03 -15.55 -6.34
N LEU A 304 17.56 -15.34 -7.58
CA LEU A 304 17.55 -14.03 -8.24
C LEU A 304 16.80 -12.98 -7.39
N SER A 305 15.59 -13.32 -6.92
CA SER A 305 14.80 -12.44 -6.06
C SER A 305 15.55 -12.10 -4.77
N ALA A 306 16.11 -13.10 -4.10
CA ALA A 306 16.88 -12.90 -2.87
C ALA A 306 18.13 -12.03 -3.07
N VAL A 307 18.91 -12.28 -4.14
CA VAL A 307 20.09 -11.47 -4.47
C VAL A 307 19.69 -10.04 -4.85
N GLY A 308 18.60 -9.86 -5.59
CA GLY A 308 18.07 -8.54 -5.94
C GLY A 308 17.72 -7.71 -4.71
N VAL A 309 16.99 -8.31 -3.75
CA VAL A 309 16.69 -7.68 -2.45
C VAL A 309 17.97 -7.36 -1.70
N ALA A 310 18.88 -8.32 -1.55
CA ALA A 310 20.11 -8.10 -0.78
C ALA A 310 21.02 -7.03 -1.39
N ARG A 311 21.12 -6.95 -2.73
CA ARG A 311 21.85 -5.88 -3.42
C ARG A 311 21.21 -4.52 -3.15
N ALA A 312 19.88 -4.42 -3.19
CA ALA A 312 19.18 -3.17 -2.92
C ALA A 312 19.35 -2.73 -1.45
N VAL A 313 19.24 -3.66 -0.49
CA VAL A 313 19.50 -3.39 0.93
C VAL A 313 20.93 -2.91 1.14
N ARG A 314 21.94 -3.62 0.62
CA ARG A 314 23.34 -3.20 0.74
C ARG A 314 23.62 -1.86 0.06
N ALA A 315 22.97 -1.57 -1.08
CA ALA A 315 23.11 -0.28 -1.75
C ALA A 315 22.48 0.87 -0.94
N ALA A 316 21.39 0.59 -0.21
CA ALA A 316 20.73 1.58 0.63
C ALA A 316 21.54 1.95 1.87
N PHE A 317 22.22 0.98 2.50
CA PHE A 317 22.90 1.18 3.78
C PHE A 317 24.44 1.23 3.66
N ALA A 318 25.05 0.74 2.58
CA ALA A 318 26.49 0.82 2.31
C ALA A 318 27.39 0.51 3.53
N GLU A 319 28.23 1.47 3.96
CA GLU A 319 29.12 1.36 5.13
C GLU A 319 28.40 1.43 6.50
N GLN A 320 27.08 1.64 6.49
CA GLN A 320 26.24 1.66 7.68
C GLN A 320 25.74 0.24 8.00
N ALA A 321 25.37 0.02 9.26
CA ALA A 321 24.77 -1.24 9.66
C ALA A 321 23.43 -1.44 8.94
N ILE A 322 23.25 -2.62 8.34
CA ILE A 322 21.97 -3.02 7.73
C ILE A 322 20.91 -3.08 8.85
N PRO A 323 19.69 -2.56 8.64
CA PRO A 323 18.61 -2.74 9.60
C PRO A 323 18.41 -4.22 9.91
N ALA A 324 18.56 -4.56 11.19
CA ALA A 324 18.45 -5.94 11.62
C ALA A 324 17.00 -6.46 11.60
N ALA A 325 15.98 -5.61 11.41
CA ALA A 325 14.57 -6.03 11.41
C ALA A 325 13.96 -5.90 10.02
N ILE A 326 13.70 -7.04 9.37
CA ILE A 326 13.03 -7.13 8.07
C ILE A 326 11.67 -7.82 8.27
N TYR A 327 10.59 -7.14 7.91
CA TYR A 327 9.24 -7.68 8.00
C TYR A 327 8.69 -7.98 6.61
N THR A 328 8.39 -9.24 6.33
CA THR A 328 7.96 -9.70 5.01
C THR A 328 6.45 -9.74 4.87
N SER A 329 5.95 -9.36 3.69
CA SER A 329 4.54 -9.47 3.28
C SER A 329 4.42 -10.03 1.85
N GLY A 330 3.19 -10.27 1.38
CA GLY A 330 2.91 -10.72 0.02
C GLY A 330 3.13 -12.23 -0.18
N GLY A 331 2.69 -12.77 -1.32
CA GLY A 331 2.67 -14.22 -1.55
C GLY A 331 4.02 -14.92 -1.39
N GLY A 332 5.12 -14.22 -1.67
CA GLY A 332 6.48 -14.78 -1.56
C GLY A 332 6.94 -14.93 -0.11
N ALA A 333 6.28 -14.26 0.85
CA ALA A 333 6.50 -14.51 2.28
C ALA A 333 6.05 -15.90 2.71
N HIS A 334 5.25 -16.60 1.90
CA HIS A 334 4.86 -18.01 2.13
C HIS A 334 5.76 -19.01 1.38
N ASN A 335 6.81 -18.55 0.68
CA ASN A 335 7.75 -19.41 -0.04
C ASN A 335 9.01 -19.65 0.82
N PRO A 336 9.16 -20.82 1.49
CA PRO A 336 10.29 -21.08 2.36
C PRO A 336 11.63 -21.14 1.61
N ALA A 337 11.64 -21.55 0.34
CA ALA A 337 12.86 -21.57 -0.46
C ALA A 337 13.38 -20.14 -0.70
N LEU A 338 12.48 -19.20 -1.00
CA LEU A 338 12.80 -17.78 -1.14
C LEU A 338 13.26 -17.16 0.18
N LEU A 339 12.56 -17.43 1.29
CA LEU A 339 12.96 -16.93 2.61
C LEU A 339 14.33 -17.49 3.06
N ALA A 340 14.61 -18.76 2.77
CA ALA A 340 15.91 -19.37 3.03
C ALA A 340 17.01 -18.70 2.18
N ALA A 341 16.75 -18.41 0.91
CA ALA A 341 17.67 -17.66 0.05
C ALA A 341 17.94 -16.25 0.58
N LEU A 342 16.89 -15.52 0.98
CA LEU A 342 17.02 -14.20 1.61
C LEU A 342 17.89 -14.23 2.87
N SER A 343 17.66 -15.22 3.73
CA SER A 343 18.43 -15.40 4.98
C SER A 343 19.92 -15.68 4.72
N ARG A 344 20.26 -16.39 3.64
CA ARG A 344 21.66 -16.60 3.24
C ARG A 344 22.35 -15.30 2.82
N HIS A 345 21.64 -14.40 2.13
CA HIS A 345 22.19 -13.14 1.64
C HIS A 345 22.15 -12.00 2.65
N LEU A 346 21.27 -12.08 3.65
CA LEU A 346 21.13 -11.11 4.73
C LEU A 346 21.22 -11.83 6.09
N PRO A 347 22.37 -12.46 6.42
CA PRO A 347 22.51 -13.27 7.63
C PRO A 347 22.42 -12.46 8.93
N GLU A 348 22.61 -11.14 8.84
CA GLU A 348 22.50 -10.20 9.97
C GLU A 348 21.06 -9.79 10.26
N ALA A 349 20.13 -10.06 9.33
CA ALA A 349 18.72 -9.67 9.46
C ALA A 349 17.90 -10.73 10.21
N ARG A 350 17.06 -10.26 11.13
CA ARG A 350 15.91 -10.97 11.68
C ARG A 350 14.72 -10.74 10.78
N PHE A 351 14.17 -11.83 10.26
CA PHE A 351 12.94 -11.82 9.47
C PHE A 351 11.72 -12.05 10.37
N GLY A 352 10.66 -11.29 10.14
CA GLY A 352 9.33 -11.49 10.73
C GLY A 352 8.22 -11.27 9.70
N SER A 353 6.98 -11.68 9.98
CA SER A 353 5.85 -11.29 9.14
C SER A 353 5.41 -9.87 9.49
N THR A 354 4.96 -9.08 8.51
CA THR A 354 4.27 -7.81 8.78
C THR A 354 3.04 -8.00 9.67
N ASP A 355 2.40 -9.18 9.66
CA ASP A 355 1.26 -9.48 10.53
C ASP A 355 1.64 -9.43 12.02
N ALA A 356 2.92 -9.73 12.34
CA ALA A 356 3.43 -9.63 13.70
C ALA A 356 3.49 -8.19 14.22
N LEU A 357 3.34 -7.19 13.34
CA LEU A 357 3.28 -5.77 13.69
C LEU A 357 1.86 -5.28 14.03
N GLY A 358 0.85 -6.17 14.02
CA GLY A 358 -0.50 -5.86 14.49
C GLY A 358 -1.36 -5.09 13.48
N VAL A 359 -0.99 -5.07 12.19
CA VAL A 359 -1.80 -4.48 11.11
C VAL A 359 -2.24 -5.58 10.15
N PRO A 360 -3.51 -6.03 10.21
CA PRO A 360 -4.02 -7.04 9.30
C PRO A 360 -3.96 -6.57 7.85
N GLY A 361 -3.46 -7.42 6.94
CA GLY A 361 -3.28 -7.08 5.53
C GLY A 361 -4.56 -6.58 4.85
N ASP A 362 -5.67 -7.30 5.02
CA ASP A 362 -6.96 -6.97 4.39
C ASP A 362 -7.54 -5.64 4.89
N ALA A 363 -7.28 -5.28 6.15
CA ALA A 363 -7.77 -4.03 6.75
C ALA A 363 -6.81 -2.85 6.56
N LYS A 364 -5.58 -3.09 6.08
CA LYS A 364 -4.48 -2.12 6.10
C LYS A 364 -4.84 -0.79 5.44
N GLU A 365 -5.48 -0.82 4.28
CA GLU A 365 -5.82 0.41 3.56
C GLU A 365 -6.93 1.21 4.24
N ALA A 366 -7.96 0.55 4.77
CA ALA A 366 -9.01 1.21 5.54
C ALA A 366 -8.43 1.81 6.85
N ILE A 367 -7.60 1.05 7.57
CA ILE A 367 -6.86 1.51 8.75
C ILE A 367 -6.02 2.75 8.43
N LEU A 368 -5.33 2.78 7.29
CA LEU A 368 -4.53 3.94 6.86
C LEU A 368 -5.39 5.22 6.84
N PHE A 369 -6.61 5.18 6.32
CA PHE A 369 -7.47 6.37 6.31
C PHE A 369 -7.90 6.77 7.73
N ALA A 370 -8.20 5.81 8.60
CA ALA A 370 -8.46 6.11 10.00
C ALA A 370 -7.27 6.83 10.67
N VAL A 371 -6.04 6.38 10.40
CA VAL A 371 -4.81 7.03 10.88
C VAL A 371 -4.64 8.43 10.30
N LEU A 372 -4.86 8.61 8.99
CA LEU A 372 -4.78 9.94 8.38
C LEU A 372 -5.79 10.91 8.98
N ALA A 373 -6.99 10.45 9.35
CA ALA A 373 -7.96 11.26 10.07
C ALA A 373 -7.53 11.58 11.51
N ASN A 374 -6.92 10.63 12.22
CA ASN A 374 -6.32 10.91 13.53
C ASN A 374 -5.23 12.00 13.43
N GLU A 375 -4.35 11.91 12.44
CA GLU A 375 -3.31 12.92 12.21
C GLU A 375 -3.87 14.27 11.76
N ALA A 376 -4.97 14.27 10.99
CA ALA A 376 -5.61 15.50 10.58
C ALA A 376 -6.18 16.29 11.77
N VAL A 377 -6.65 15.59 12.80
CA VAL A 377 -7.32 16.18 13.96
C VAL A 377 -6.37 16.43 15.14
N ALA A 378 -5.37 15.57 15.36
CA ALA A 378 -4.51 15.62 16.54
C ALA A 378 -3.00 15.61 16.24
N GLY A 379 -2.62 15.28 15.00
CA GLY A 379 -1.23 15.14 14.60
C GLY A 379 -0.54 16.47 14.30
N GLN A 380 0.76 16.39 14.08
CA GLN A 380 1.57 17.48 13.54
C GLN A 380 1.98 17.13 12.10
N PRO A 381 2.10 18.10 11.18
CA PRO A 381 2.58 17.83 9.84
C PRO A 381 4.01 17.26 9.86
N ILE A 382 4.23 16.09 9.25
CA ILE A 382 5.54 15.44 9.16
C ILE A 382 5.89 15.24 7.68
N SER A 383 7.10 15.64 7.27
CA SER A 383 7.59 15.31 5.93
C SER A 383 8.26 13.94 5.99
N ILE A 384 7.82 13.02 5.14
CA ILE A 384 8.34 11.64 5.10
C ILE A 384 9.04 11.45 3.76
N GLY A 385 10.25 10.89 3.80
CA GLY A 385 11.10 10.71 2.63
C GLY A 385 11.56 12.00 1.94
N ALA A 386 12.19 11.81 0.77
CA ALA A 386 12.85 12.87 0.01
C ALA A 386 12.65 12.73 -1.51
N GLY A 387 12.95 13.81 -2.24
CA GLY A 387 12.89 13.83 -3.70
C GLY A 387 11.49 13.49 -4.24
N ARG A 388 11.43 12.58 -5.22
CA ARG A 388 10.17 12.12 -5.84
C ARG A 388 9.29 11.28 -4.92
N GLN A 389 9.85 10.73 -3.85
CA GLN A 389 9.13 9.94 -2.85
C GLN A 389 8.78 10.74 -1.60
N ARG A 390 9.07 12.04 -1.62
CA ARG A 390 8.71 12.92 -0.52
C ARG A 390 7.20 12.98 -0.41
N VAL A 391 6.69 12.55 0.72
CA VAL A 391 5.33 12.81 1.13
C VAL A 391 5.34 14.11 1.95
N PRO A 392 4.69 15.20 1.46
CA PRO A 392 4.82 16.53 2.03
C PRO A 392 4.25 16.60 3.44
N ALA A 393 4.79 17.48 4.29
CA ALA A 393 4.29 17.74 5.63
C ALA A 393 2.93 18.48 5.55
N VAL A 394 1.84 17.73 5.42
CA VAL A 394 0.50 18.29 5.34
C VAL A 394 -0.52 17.38 6.04
N SER A 395 -1.36 17.98 6.89
CA SER A 395 -2.56 17.32 7.41
C SER A 395 -3.55 17.13 6.26
N MET A 396 -3.82 15.87 5.91
CA MET A 396 -4.66 15.49 4.78
C MET A 396 -6.13 15.46 5.17
N GLY A 397 -6.99 15.66 4.17
CA GLY A 397 -8.44 15.55 4.31
C GLY A 397 -9.17 16.90 4.41
N LYS A 398 -10.49 16.85 4.21
CA LYS A 398 -11.46 17.92 4.39
C LYS A 398 -12.50 17.45 5.39
N ILE A 399 -12.96 18.35 6.26
CA ILE A 399 -13.92 18.01 7.32
C ILE A 399 -15.32 18.41 6.89
N SER A 400 -16.22 17.44 6.92
CA SER A 400 -17.67 17.57 6.73
C SER A 400 -18.37 17.41 8.08
N PHE A 401 -19.17 18.41 8.45
CA PHE A 401 -19.96 18.38 9.69
C PHE A 401 -21.37 17.83 9.42
N PRO A 402 -21.97 17.06 10.35
CA PRO A 402 -23.30 16.47 10.17
C PRO A 402 -24.50 17.43 10.04
N GLY A 403 -24.34 18.74 10.24
CA GLY A 403 -25.49 19.66 10.26
C GLY A 403 -25.13 21.12 10.08
#